data_AF-A0A0B8P6X2-F1
#
_entry.id   AF-A0A0B8P6X2-F1
#
_cell.length_a   1.000
_cell.length_b   1.000
_cell.length_c   1.000
_cell.angle_alpha   90.00
_cell.angle_beta   90.00
_cell.angle_gamma   90.00
#
_symmetry.space_group_name_H-M   'P 1'
#
loop_
_entity.id
_entity.type
_entity.pdbx_description
1 polymer ?
#
loop_
_entity_poly.entity_id
_entity_poly.type
_entity_poly.pdbx_seq_one_letter_code
_entity_poly.pdbx_strand_id
1 'polypeptide(L)'
;MAISGDNLISPSITSSNGETVRQLALQGNGIACLSGFMVNKDIEQGRLIPILEEHKLTNTGREQVSAVYYRSSSPAKKLSAFIDFIQPRLNL
;
A
#
# COMPACT_ATOMS: atom_id res chain seq x y z
N MET A 1 13.89 0.82 -15.62
CA MET A 1 13.97 2.28 -15.77
C MET A 1 13.55 2.87 -14.43
N ALA A 2 14.51 3.07 -13.53
CA ALA A 2 14.26 3.63 -12.21
C ALA A 2 14.20 5.15 -12.34
N ILE A 3 13.05 5.75 -12.01
CA ILE A 3 12.95 7.19 -11.86
C ILE A 3 13.64 7.57 -10.54
N SER A 4 14.85 8.12 -10.63
CA SER A 4 15.53 8.77 -9.50
C SER A 4 14.65 9.93 -9.03
N GLY A 5 14.02 9.77 -7.87
CA GLY A 5 12.92 10.59 -7.37
C GLY A 5 13.31 11.86 -6.61
N ASP A 6 14.45 12.48 -6.91
CA ASP A 6 14.78 13.79 -6.36
C ASP A 6 14.34 14.88 -7.36
N ASN A 7 13.22 15.55 -7.06
CA ASN A 7 12.66 16.78 -7.68
C ASN A 7 11.46 16.71 -8.66
N LEU A 8 10.69 15.63 -8.77
CA LEU A 8 9.47 15.64 -9.61
C LEU A 8 8.21 16.18 -8.93
N ILE A 9 8.15 16.22 -7.60
CA ILE A 9 7.02 16.76 -6.83
C ILE A 9 7.53 17.60 -5.66
N SER A 10 6.83 18.71 -5.36
CA SER A 10 7.08 19.53 -4.17
C SER A 10 5.91 19.35 -3.20
N PRO A 11 6.01 18.40 -2.24
CA PRO A 11 4.91 18.13 -1.31
C PRO A 11 4.73 19.31 -0.33
N SER A 12 3.51 19.82 -0.20
CA SER A 12 3.19 20.82 0.83
C SER A 12 3.16 20.23 2.24
N ILE A 13 2.88 18.93 2.36
CA ILE A 13 2.86 18.17 3.61
C ILE A 13 3.56 16.84 3.36
N THR A 14 4.44 16.43 4.27
CA THR A 14 5.14 15.15 4.21
C THR A 14 4.88 14.31 5.47
N SER A 15 4.90 12.99 5.30
CA SER A 15 4.86 12.04 6.40
C SER A 15 5.65 10.79 6.06
N SER A 16 6.26 10.18 7.06
CA SER A 16 6.96 8.89 6.94
C SER A 16 6.04 7.68 7.05
N ASN A 17 4.73 7.89 7.21
CA ASN A 17 3.73 6.84 7.35
C ASN A 17 2.60 7.02 6.32
N GLY A 18 2.40 6.03 5.46
CA GLY A 18 1.35 6.04 4.45
C GLY A 18 -0.06 6.15 5.02
N GLU A 19 -0.34 5.61 6.21
CA GLU A 19 -1.66 5.75 6.85
C GLU A 19 -1.93 7.19 7.26
N THR A 20 -0.91 7.92 7.72
CA THR A 20 -1.04 9.35 8.01
C THR A 20 -1.36 10.12 6.72
N VAL A 21 -0.69 9.80 5.61
CA VAL A 21 -0.97 10.41 4.30
C VAL A 21 -2.40 10.10 3.84
N ARG A 22 -2.86 8.86 4.04
CA ARG A 22 -4.24 8.44 3.73
C ARG A 22 -5.27 9.25 4.52
N GLN A 23 -5.06 9.42 5.83
CA GLN A 23 -5.95 10.23 6.67
C GLN A 23 -5.96 11.70 6.22
N LEU A 24 -4.80 12.27 5.88
CA LEU A 24 -4.71 13.63 5.36
C LEU A 24 -5.54 13.82 4.08
N ALA A 25 -5.44 12.87 3.14
CA ALA A 25 -6.24 12.88 1.91
C ALA A 25 -7.74 12.77 2.19
N LEU A 26 -8.15 11.85 3.09
CA LEU A 26 -9.55 11.69 3.51
C LEU A 26 -10.13 12.93 4.18
N GLN A 27 -9.31 13.72 4.88
CA GLN A 27 -9.69 14.99 5.49
C GLN A 27 -9.61 16.18 4.51
N GLY A 28 -9.31 15.94 3.23
CA GLY A 28 -9.29 16.98 2.20
C GLY A 28 -8.02 17.83 2.16
N ASN A 29 -6.91 17.37 2.74
CA ASN A 29 -5.64 18.12 2.77
C ASN A 29 -4.83 18.02 1.46
N GLY A 30 -5.41 17.47 0.40
CA GLY A 30 -4.81 17.42 -0.93
C GLY A 30 -4.88 16.06 -1.61
N ILE A 31 -3.93 15.82 -2.51
CA ILE A 31 -3.84 14.62 -3.35
C ILE A 31 -2.72 13.72 -2.81
N ALA A 32 -2.95 12.41 -2.80
CA ALA A 32 -1.95 11.42 -2.40
C ALA A 32 -1.85 10.30 -3.44
N CYS A 33 -0.65 9.77 -3.64
CA CYS A 33 -0.39 8.55 -4.40
C CYS A 33 -0.06 7.44 -3.40
N LEU A 34 -0.96 6.46 -3.28
CA LEU A 34 -0.89 5.37 -2.30
C LEU A 34 -1.19 4.02 -2.97
N SER A 35 -0.72 2.94 -2.36
CA SER A 35 -0.98 1.58 -2.83
C SER A 35 -2.47 1.25 -2.80
N GLY A 36 -2.94 0.50 -3.80
CA GLY A 36 -4.36 0.17 -3.97
C GLY A 36 -4.99 -0.47 -2.74
N PHE A 37 -4.29 -1.41 -2.08
CA PHE A 37 -4.78 -2.08 -0.87
C PHE A 37 -5.15 -1.10 0.27
N MET A 38 -4.52 0.08 0.32
CA MET A 38 -4.78 1.08 1.34
C MET A 38 -6.05 1.88 1.05
N VAL A 39 -6.33 2.19 -0.22
CA VAL A 39 -7.33 3.19 -0.63
C VAL A 39 -8.53 2.62 -1.38
N ASN A 40 -8.46 1.36 -1.87
CA ASN A 40 -9.54 0.74 -2.64
C ASN A 40 -10.88 0.81 -1.91
N LYS A 41 -10.89 0.48 -0.61
CA LYS A 41 -12.11 0.57 0.21
C LYS A 41 -12.67 1.98 0.32
N ASP A 42 -11.81 3.00 0.37
CA ASP A 42 -12.26 4.39 0.43
C ASP A 42 -12.84 4.86 -0.89
N ILE A 43 -12.24 4.41 -2.00
CA ILE A 43 -12.72 4.68 -3.35
C ILE A 43 -14.08 4.00 -3.56
N GLU A 44 -14.22 2.73 -3.19
CA GLU A 44 -15.49 2.00 -3.23
C GLU A 44 -16.59 2.68 -2.40
N GLN A 45 -16.22 3.28 -1.27
CA GLN A 45 -17.13 4.03 -0.40
C GLN A 45 -17.37 5.48 -0.85
N GLY A 46 -16.76 5.93 -1.95
CA GLY A 46 -16.86 7.30 -2.46
C GLY A 46 -16.20 8.36 -1.58
N ARG A 47 -15.34 7.96 -0.63
CA ARG A 47 -14.59 8.88 0.25
C ARG A 47 -13.35 9.44 -0.42
N LEU A 48 -12.76 8.68 -1.34
CA LEU A 48 -11.67 9.12 -2.21
C LEU A 48 -12.09 8.97 -3.66
N ILE A 49 -11.55 9.85 -4.51
CA ILE A 49 -11.83 9.84 -5.95
C ILE A 49 -10.50 9.61 -6.67
N PRO A 50 -10.39 8.58 -7.54
CA PRO A 50 -9.21 8.36 -8.35
C PRO A 50 -9.07 9.48 -9.38
N ILE A 51 -7.85 9.96 -9.56
CA ILE A 51 -7.51 11.02 -10.52
C ILE A 51 -6.33 10.57 -11.39
N LEU A 52 -6.17 11.21 -12.55
CA LEU A 52 -5.07 10.92 -13.48
C LEU A 52 -5.01 9.44 -13.93
N GLU A 53 -6.15 8.75 -13.96
CA GLU A 53 -6.21 7.31 -14.29
C GLU A 53 -5.68 7.02 -15.70
N GLU A 54 -5.77 7.98 -16.63
CA GLU A 54 -5.19 7.86 -17.98
C GLU A 54 -3.65 7.79 -18.01
N HIS A 55 -3.00 8.31 -16.96
CA HIS A 55 -1.54 8.31 -16.78
C HIS A 55 -1.07 7.22 -15.82
N LYS A 56 -1.99 6.38 -15.34
CA LYS A 56 -1.67 5.30 -14.39
C LYS A 56 -0.87 4.22 -15.10
N LEU A 57 0.29 3.92 -14.54
CA LEU A 57 1.12 2.83 -15.03
C LEU A 57 0.49 1.49 -14.60
N THR A 58 -0.14 0.78 -15.53
CA THR A 58 -0.87 -0.47 -15.26
C THR A 58 0.04 -1.68 -15.05
N ASN A 59 1.35 -1.55 -15.32
CA ASN A 59 2.30 -2.65 -15.33
C ASN A 59 3.56 -2.37 -14.50
N THR A 60 3.39 -1.74 -13.34
CA THR A 60 4.50 -1.42 -12.41
C THR A 60 5.02 -2.63 -11.63
N GLY A 61 4.45 -3.82 -11.85
CA GLY A 61 4.62 -4.97 -10.96
C GLY A 61 3.81 -4.74 -9.69
N ARG A 62 2.97 -5.72 -9.30
CA ARG A 62 2.31 -5.65 -7.99
C ARG A 62 3.38 -5.55 -6.92
N GLU A 63 3.20 -4.65 -5.96
CA GLU A 63 4.05 -4.61 -4.76
C GLU A 63 3.96 -5.96 -4.06
N GLN A 64 5.04 -6.73 -4.11
CA GLN A 64 5.06 -8.07 -3.53
C GLN A 64 5.14 -7.98 -2.01
N VAL A 65 4.03 -8.22 -1.33
CA VAL A 65 4.01 -8.36 0.12
C VAL A 65 4.44 -9.77 0.51
N SER A 66 5.48 -9.87 1.33
CA SER A 66 6.08 -11.14 1.74
C SER A 66 6.02 -11.30 3.26
N ALA A 67 5.68 -12.49 3.75
CA ALA A 67 5.88 -12.86 5.15
C ALA A 67 7.33 -13.32 5.35
N VAL A 68 8.11 -12.59 6.15
CA VAL A 68 9.52 -12.90 6.41
C VAL A 68 9.66 -13.49 7.82
N TYR A 69 10.24 -14.68 7.91
CA TYR A 69 10.51 -15.39 9.16
C TYR A 69 11.78 -16.23 9.05
N TYR A 70 12.41 -16.52 10.18
CA TYR A 70 13.62 -17.35 10.20
C TYR A 70 13.32 -18.79 9.79
N ARG A 71 14.23 -19.37 9.01
CA ARG A 71 14.22 -20.79 8.69
C ARG A 71 14.77 -21.58 9.88
N SER A 72 13.92 -21.96 10.84
CA SER A 72 14.29 -22.93 11.87
C SER A 72 14.16 -24.36 11.34
N SER A 73 14.91 -25.30 11.92
CA SER A 73 14.86 -26.74 11.58
C SER A 73 13.49 -27.38 11.87
N SER A 74 12.62 -26.70 12.61
CA SER A 74 11.21 -27.04 12.79
C SER A 74 10.42 -25.74 12.98
N PRO A 75 9.54 -25.33 12.03
CA PRO A 75 8.69 -24.17 12.24
C PRO A 75 7.79 -24.45 13.45
N ALA A 76 7.79 -23.53 14.43
CA ALA A 76 6.92 -23.66 15.57
C ALA A 76 5.48 -23.82 15.08
N LYS A 77 4.74 -24.82 15.57
CA LYS A 77 3.35 -25.09 15.14
C LYS A 77 2.45 -23.84 15.15
N LYS A 78 2.72 -22.90 16.05
CA LYS A 78 2.04 -21.60 16.15
C LYS A 78 2.26 -20.70 14.92
N LEU A 79 3.48 -20.69 14.36
CA LEU A 79 3.81 -19.91 13.17
C LEU A 79 3.09 -20.49 11.94
N SER A 80 3.19 -21.80 11.70
CA SER A 80 2.48 -22.45 10.59
C SER A 80 0.97 -22.22 10.68
N ALA A 81 0.37 -22.43 11.86
CA ALA A 81 -1.04 -22.16 12.07
C ALA A 81 -1.44 -20.70 11.79
N PHE A 82 -0.58 -19.73 12.12
CA PHE A 82 -0.82 -18.33 11.81
C PHE A 82 -0.73 -18.04 10.31
N ILE A 83 0.29 -18.59 9.63
CA ILE A 83 0.45 -18.45 8.17
C ILE A 83 -0.76 -19.05 7.44
N ASP A 84 -1.16 -20.27 7.81
CA ASP A 84 -2.32 -20.96 7.24
C ASP A 84 -3.63 -20.19 7.49
N PHE A 85 -3.73 -19.49 8.63
CA PHE A 85 -4.87 -18.66 8.97
C PHE A 85 -4.93 -17.36 8.15
N ILE A 86 -3.80 -16.65 8.01
CA ILE A 86 -3.77 -15.31 7.43
C ILE A 86 -3.69 -15.33 5.90
N GLN A 87 -3.01 -16.31 5.31
CA GLN A 87 -2.78 -16.40 3.87
C GLN A 87 -4.08 -16.30 3.04
N PRO A 88 -5.17 -17.05 3.34
CA PRO A 88 -6.41 -16.94 2.57
C PRO A 88 -7.22 -15.66 2.86
N ARG A 89 -6.86 -14.91 3.91
CA ARG A 89 -7.60 -13.71 4.37
C ARG A 89 -6.93 -12.40 3.92
N LEU A 90 -5.68 -12.47 3.48
CA LEU A 90 -4.93 -11.31 3.04
C LEU A 90 -5.35 -10.96 1.60
N ASN A 91 -6.04 -9.83 1.45
CA ASN A 91 -6.38 -9.26 0.15
C ASN A 91 -5.67 -7.91 0.00
N LEU A 92 -4.90 -7.76 -1.09
CA LEU A 92 -4.05 -6.62 -1.39
C LEU A 92 -4.45 -6.03 -2.74
#